data_AF-A0A7C2E8H3-F1
#
_entry.id   AF-A0A7C2E8H3-F1
#
_cell.length_a   1.000
_cell.length_b   1.000
_cell.length_c   1.000
_cell.angle_alpha   90.00
_cell.angle_beta   90.00
_cell.angle_gamma   90.00
#
_symmetry.space_group_name_H-M   'P 1'
#
loop_
_entity.id
_entity.type
_entity.pdbx_description
1 polymer ?
#
loop_
_entity_poly.entity_id
_entity_poly.type
_entity_poly.pdbx_seq_one_letter_code
_entity_poly.pdbx_strand_id
1 'polypeptide(L)'
;MTGSRRDFLHLAPAAGAAALSQPSPARAGAPAVAGSLNMTVKRIERTWINVPFREVPARNMIRELPHWTYFEIVKVTLACGVTGFGETMVYYTWGTVSDEAVARATGRNAAELLW
;
A
#
# COMPACT_ATOMS: atom_id res chain seq x y z
N MET A 1 -20.28 5.77 -38.66
CA MET A 1 -20.58 4.34 -38.43
C MET A 1 -20.65 4.11 -36.94
N THR A 2 -21.86 4.09 -36.39
CA THR A 2 -22.17 3.97 -34.96
C THR A 2 -22.17 2.50 -34.56
N GLY A 3 -21.07 2.04 -33.95
CA GLY A 3 -20.99 0.70 -33.37
C GLY A 3 -21.74 0.63 -32.04
N SER A 4 -22.76 -0.23 -31.98
CA SER A 4 -23.56 -0.48 -30.78
C SER A 4 -22.76 -1.32 -29.78
N ARG A 5 -22.79 -0.97 -28.49
CA ARG A 5 -22.13 -1.71 -27.40
C ARG A 5 -22.58 -3.18 -27.27
N ARG A 6 -23.61 -3.60 -28.01
CA ARG A 6 -24.17 -4.95 -28.00
C ARG A 6 -23.37 -5.95 -28.86
N ASP A 7 -22.56 -5.48 -29.80
CA ASP A 7 -21.86 -6.39 -30.74
C ASP A 7 -20.57 -7.00 -30.14
N PHE A 8 -20.09 -6.46 -29.02
CA PHE A 8 -18.84 -6.90 -28.37
C PHE A 8 -18.96 -8.22 -27.61
N LEU A 9 -20.18 -8.74 -27.38
CA LEU A 9 -20.42 -9.95 -26.59
C LEU A 9 -20.43 -11.24 -27.41
N HIS A 10 -20.33 -11.17 -28.74
CA HIS A 10 -20.45 -12.34 -29.62
C HIS A 10 -19.10 -12.89 -30.13
N LEU A 11 -17.96 -12.35 -29.68
CA LEU A 11 -16.62 -12.68 -30.21
C LEU A 11 -15.62 -13.18 -29.16
N ALA A 12 -16.07 -13.87 -28.11
CA ALA A 12 -15.16 -14.57 -27.20
C ALA A 12 -15.10 -16.08 -27.53
N PRO A 13 -14.18 -16.54 -28.41
CA PRO A 13 -13.87 -17.96 -28.47
C PRO A 13 -13.11 -18.33 -27.20
N ALA A 14 -13.63 -19.31 -26.46
CA ALA A 14 -12.96 -20.41 -25.74
C ALA A 14 -11.49 -20.28 -25.25
N ALA A 15 -10.94 -19.09 -25.01
CA ALA A 15 -9.58 -18.87 -24.51
C ALA A 15 -9.57 -18.52 -23.00
N GLY A 16 -10.74 -18.40 -22.38
CA GLY A 16 -10.87 -18.08 -20.94
C GLY A 16 -10.62 -19.26 -19.99
N ALA A 17 -10.70 -20.50 -20.48
CA ALA A 17 -10.57 -21.69 -19.61
C ALA A 17 -9.12 -22.06 -19.30
N ALA A 18 -8.16 -21.70 -20.16
CA ALA A 18 -6.75 -22.08 -19.99
C ALA A 18 -5.94 -21.10 -19.10
N ALA A 19 -6.46 -19.90 -18.82
CA ALA A 19 -5.76 -18.92 -17.99
C ALA A 19 -5.98 -19.11 -16.47
N LEU A 20 -6.93 -19.97 -16.07
CA LEU A 20 -7.29 -20.18 -14.68
C LEU A 20 -6.50 -21.30 -13.99
N SER A 21 -5.64 -22.02 -14.72
CA SER A 21 -4.86 -23.15 -14.18
C SER A 21 -3.39 -22.84 -13.94
N GLN A 22 -2.95 -21.57 -14.04
CA GLN A 22 -1.59 -21.25 -13.67
C GLN A 22 -1.46 -21.29 -12.14
N PRO A 23 -0.64 -22.20 -11.56
CA PRO A 23 -0.38 -22.18 -10.14
C PRO A 23 0.24 -20.82 -9.81
N SER A 24 -0.33 -20.11 -8.84
CA SER A 24 0.30 -18.92 -8.30
C SER A 24 1.73 -19.28 -7.90
N PRO A 25 2.76 -18.52 -8.31
CA PRO A 25 4.08 -18.73 -7.80
C PRO A 25 3.98 -18.71 -6.27
N ALA A 26 4.45 -19.77 -5.63
CA ALA A 26 4.47 -19.85 -4.17
C ALA A 26 5.08 -18.54 -3.67
N ARG A 27 4.28 -17.76 -2.92
CA ARG A 27 4.74 -16.52 -2.32
C ARG A 27 6.03 -16.85 -1.61
N ALA A 28 7.15 -16.29 -2.07
CA ALA A 28 8.43 -16.47 -1.39
C ALA A 28 8.16 -16.21 0.09
N GLY A 29 8.34 -17.25 0.92
CA GLY A 29 8.04 -17.16 2.34
C GLY A 29 8.75 -15.93 2.88
N ALA A 30 8.08 -15.17 3.75
CA ALA A 30 8.73 -14.05 4.43
C ALA A 30 10.05 -14.58 5.01
N PRO A 31 11.19 -13.89 4.80
CA PRO A 31 12.47 -14.39 5.21
C PRO A 31 12.40 -14.77 6.68
N ALA A 32 12.75 -16.03 6.99
CA ALA A 32 12.78 -16.49 8.38
C ALA A 32 13.80 -15.63 9.13
N VAL A 33 13.39 -15.05 10.25
CA VAL A 33 14.29 -14.27 11.10
C VAL A 33 15.29 -15.25 11.73
N ALA A 34 16.52 -15.25 11.24
CA ALA A 34 17.60 -16.03 11.83
C ALA A 34 18.13 -15.29 13.06
N GLY A 35 17.85 -15.80 14.27
CA GLY A 35 18.36 -15.25 15.53
C GLY A 35 17.26 -14.80 16.52
N SER A 36 17.64 -14.03 17.53
CA SER A 36 16.68 -13.50 18.52
C SER A 36 15.79 -12.42 17.89
N LEU A 37 14.49 -12.47 18.21
CA LEU A 37 13.48 -11.56 17.66
C LEU A 37 13.56 -10.18 18.34
N ASN A 38 14.67 -9.47 18.17
CA ASN A 38 14.81 -8.11 18.68
C ASN A 38 13.90 -7.15 17.90
N MET A 39 12.72 -6.89 18.47
CA MET A 39 11.66 -6.06 17.88
C MET A 39 11.86 -4.55 18.12
N THR A 40 13.04 -4.12 18.54
CA THR A 40 13.35 -2.69 18.71
C THR A 40 13.30 -1.98 17.36
N VAL A 41 12.61 -0.84 17.28
CA VAL A 41 12.55 -0.01 16.09
C VAL A 41 13.91 0.66 15.86
N LYS A 42 14.60 0.27 14.78
CA LYS A 42 15.94 0.76 14.45
C LYS A 42 15.93 1.96 13.51
N ARG A 43 15.02 1.96 12.53
CA ARG A 43 14.93 3.00 11.50
C ARG A 43 13.48 3.18 11.07
N ILE A 44 13.08 4.42 10.89
CA ILE A 44 11.81 4.83 10.30
C ILE A 44 12.11 5.72 9.10
N GLU A 45 11.60 5.36 7.93
CA GLU A 45 11.72 6.12 6.69
C GLU A 45 10.33 6.54 6.23
N ARG A 46 10.15 7.82 5.89
CA ARG A 46 8.87 8.37 5.41
C ARG A 46 9.02 8.83 3.98
N THR A 47 8.12 8.40 3.11
CA THR A 47 8.13 8.75 1.69
C THR A 47 6.76 9.24 1.29
N TRP A 48 6.71 10.46 0.78
CA TRP A 48 5.48 11.03 0.23
C TRP A 48 5.28 10.57 -1.20
N ILE A 49 4.07 10.12 -1.51
CA ILE A 49 3.69 9.70 -2.84
C ILE A 49 2.40 10.42 -3.24
N ASN A 50 2.28 10.72 -4.53
CA ASN A 50 1.05 11.20 -5.15
C ASN A 50 0.51 10.08 -6.04
N VAL A 51 -0.65 9.55 -5.68
CA VAL A 51 -1.37 8.53 -6.44
C VAL A 51 -2.60 9.20 -7.06
N PRO A 52 -2.57 9.52 -8.37
CA PRO A 52 -3.66 10.24 -9.00
C PRO A 52 -4.91 9.37 -9.13
N PHE A 53 -6.07 10.02 -9.08
CA PHE A 53 -7.33 9.37 -9.46
C PHE A 53 -7.32 8.96 -10.93
N ARG A 54 -8.09 7.92 -11.24
CA ARG A 54 -8.42 7.62 -12.64
C ARG A 54 -9.25 8.73 -13.27
N GLU A 55 -9.23 8.83 -14.59
CA GLU A 55 -9.86 9.91 -15.36
C GLU A 55 -11.32 10.20 -14.95
N VAL A 56 -12.16 9.16 -14.91
CA VAL A 56 -13.59 9.27 -14.60
C VAL A 56 -13.84 9.83 -13.19
N PRO A 57 -13.28 9.28 -12.10
CA PRO A 57 -13.46 9.86 -10.77
C PRO A 57 -12.73 11.20 -10.61
N ALA A 58 -11.59 11.42 -11.26
CA ALA A 58 -10.81 12.66 -11.13
C ALA A 58 -11.64 13.91 -11.44
N ARG A 59 -12.49 13.87 -12.47
CA ARG A 59 -13.35 15.00 -12.86
C ARG A 59 -14.27 15.49 -11.75
N ASN A 60 -14.66 14.60 -10.84
CA ASN A 60 -15.57 14.89 -9.73
C ASN A 60 -14.77 15.17 -8.46
N MET A 61 -13.76 14.33 -8.18
CA MET A 61 -12.94 14.43 -6.98
C MET A 61 -12.09 15.70 -6.93
N ILE A 62 -11.74 16.30 -8.07
CA ILE A 62 -11.04 17.58 -8.07
C ILE A 62 -11.84 18.72 -7.40
N ARG A 63 -13.17 18.64 -7.39
CA ARG A 63 -14.05 19.67 -6.80
C ARG A 63 -14.21 19.51 -5.29
N GLU A 64 -14.21 18.27 -4.82
CA GLU A 64 -14.53 17.93 -3.43
C GLU A 64 -13.27 17.60 -2.62
N LEU A 65 -12.38 16.77 -3.18
CA LEU A 65 -11.29 16.10 -2.48
C LEU A 65 -10.00 16.04 -3.35
N PRO A 66 -9.50 17.18 -3.85
CA PRO A 66 -8.35 17.20 -4.78
C PRO A 66 -7.06 16.65 -4.14
N HIS A 67 -6.94 16.74 -2.82
CA HIS A 67 -5.78 16.34 -2.03
C HIS A 67 -5.82 14.88 -1.54
N TRP A 68 -6.92 14.14 -1.77
CA TRP A 68 -7.03 12.68 -1.50
C TRP A 68 -6.26 11.82 -2.52
N THR A 69 -5.09 12.32 -2.90
CA THR A 69 -4.12 11.68 -3.78
C THR A 69 -2.76 11.59 -3.09
N TYR A 70 -2.55 12.32 -1.99
CA TYR A 70 -1.30 12.34 -1.25
C TYR A 70 -1.32 11.32 -0.11
N PHE A 71 -0.32 10.45 -0.14
CA PHE A 71 -0.10 9.43 0.86
C PHE A 71 1.33 9.52 1.39
N GLU A 72 1.51 9.16 2.65
CA GLU A 72 2.81 9.00 3.26
C GLU A 72 3.01 7.53 3.59
N ILE A 73 4.01 6.92 2.94
CA ILE A 73 4.44 5.55 3.22
C ILE A 73 5.49 5.58 4.31
N VAL A 74 5.24 4.83 5.39
CA VAL A 74 6.15 4.70 6.52
C VAL A 74 6.77 3.30 6.49
N LYS A 75 8.07 3.24 6.27
CA LYS A 75 8.85 2.01 6.31
C LYS A 75 9.59 1.93 7.65
N VAL A 76 9.34 0.86 8.40
CA VAL A 76 9.94 0.62 9.71
C VAL A 76 10.85 -0.60 9.63
N THR A 77 12.12 -0.44 9.96
CA THR A 77 13.08 -1.54 10.07
C THR A 77 13.42 -1.80 11.52
N LEU A 78 13.23 -3.04 11.96
CA LEU A 78 13.52 -3.50 13.32
C LEU A 78 14.97 -3.96 13.44
N ALA A 79 15.47 -4.06 14.68
CA ALA A 79 16.82 -4.51 14.97
C ALA A 79 17.08 -5.96 14.50
N CYS A 80 16.06 -6.82 14.48
CA CYS A 80 16.12 -8.17 13.92
C CYS A 80 16.13 -8.22 12.38
N GLY A 81 16.17 -7.08 11.69
CA GLY A 81 16.24 -6.98 10.23
C GLY A 81 14.89 -7.03 9.51
N VAL A 82 13.81 -7.39 10.21
CA VAL A 82 12.45 -7.34 9.65
C VAL A 82 12.08 -5.90 9.31
N THR A 83 11.46 -5.73 8.15
CA THR A 83 10.92 -4.44 7.71
C THR A 83 9.42 -4.54 7.49
N GLY A 84 8.67 -3.62 8.09
CA GLY A 84 7.23 -3.43 7.89
C GLY A 84 6.94 -2.12 7.16
N PHE A 85 5.75 -2.04 6.57
CA PHE A 85 5.24 -0.84 5.90
C PHE A 85 3.88 -0.47 6.46
N GLY A 86 3.69 0.81 6.70
CA GLY A 86 2.40 1.44 6.98
C GLY A 86 2.15 2.57 5.99
N GLU A 87 0.92 3.04 5.94
CA GLU A 87 0.48 4.13 5.08
C GLU A 87 -0.50 5.02 5.84
N THR A 88 -0.45 6.32 5.54
CA THR A 88 -1.50 7.27 5.92
C THR A 88 -1.82 8.20 4.77
N MET A 89 -3.10 8.58 4.65
CA MET A 89 -3.56 9.62 3.76
C MET A 89 -3.44 10.97 4.46
N VAL A 90 -2.48 11.77 4.00
CA VAL A 90 -1.97 12.96 4.71
C VAL A 90 -3.02 14.00 5.08
N TYR A 91 -3.98 14.21 4.18
CA TYR A 91 -5.01 15.23 4.33
C TYR A 91 -6.38 14.64 4.71
N TYR A 92 -6.39 13.36 5.08
CA TYR A 92 -7.55 12.72 5.69
C TYR A 92 -7.49 12.87 7.21
N THR A 93 -8.58 12.49 7.90
CA THR A 93 -8.94 12.72 9.31
C THR A 93 -7.80 12.65 10.35
N TRP A 94 -6.71 11.93 10.05
CA TRP A 94 -5.59 11.64 10.96
C TRP A 94 -4.31 12.46 10.70
N GLY A 95 -4.29 13.30 9.66
CA GLY A 95 -3.17 14.20 9.37
C GLY A 95 -1.88 13.51 8.88
N THR A 96 -0.75 14.21 9.04
CA THR A 96 0.60 13.73 8.71
C THR A 96 1.23 12.98 9.88
N VAL A 97 2.19 12.11 9.62
CA VAL A 97 3.02 11.53 10.69
C VAL A 97 3.95 12.62 11.23
N SER A 98 3.75 13.01 12.49
CA SER A 98 4.59 14.03 13.14
C SER A 98 5.99 13.50 13.48
N ASP A 99 6.97 14.40 13.55
CA ASP A 99 8.33 14.06 13.98
C ASP A 99 8.36 13.56 15.43
N GLU A 100 7.46 14.06 16.28
CA GLU A 100 7.29 13.58 17.65
C GLU A 100 6.84 12.11 17.70
N ALA A 101 5.91 11.71 16.82
CA ALA A 101 5.46 10.32 16.74
C ALA A 101 6.62 9.40 16.30
N VAL A 102 7.46 9.85 15.37
CA VAL A 102 8.67 9.15 14.94
C VAL A 102 9.66 9.02 16.10
N ALA A 103 9.92 10.11 16.83
CA ALA A 103 10.83 10.11 17.97
C ALA A 103 10.33 9.19 19.08
N ARG A 104 9.03 9.20 19.39
CA ARG A 104 8.39 8.34 20.39
C ARG A 104 8.53 6.85 20.05
N ALA A 105 8.41 6.50 18.76
CA ALA A 105 8.49 5.12 18.31
C ALA A 105 9.93 4.60 18.18
N THR A 106 10.89 5.47 17.85
CA THR A 106 12.28 5.09 17.61
C THR A 106 12.92 4.51 18.88
N GLY A 107 13.58 3.36 18.77
CA GLY A 107 14.23 2.70 19.89
C GLY A 107 13.30 1.97 20.86
N ARG A 108 11.97 2.02 20.65
CA ARG A 108 11.00 1.23 21.43
C ARG A 108 10.81 -0.16 20.84
N ASN A 109 10.36 -1.10 21.66
CA ASN A 109 9.89 -2.39 21.17
C ASN A 109 8.60 -2.17 20.37
N ALA A 110 8.58 -2.59 19.11
CA ALA A 110 7.45 -2.38 18.22
C ALA A 110 6.15 -3.00 18.73
N ALA A 111 6.22 -4.11 19.48
CA ALA A 111 5.03 -4.75 20.04
C ALA A 111 4.35 -3.87 21.11
N GLU A 112 5.10 -3.03 21.81
CA GLU A 112 4.56 -2.10 22.83
C GLU A 112 3.79 -0.92 22.25
N LEU A 113 3.86 -0.70 20.93
CA LEU A 113 3.29 0.45 20.24
C LEU A 113 1.99 0.13 19.51
N LEU A 114 1.47 -1.10 19.64
CA LEU A 114 0.28 -1.56 18.90
C LEU A 114 -1.05 -1.18 19.59
N TRP A 115 -1.02 -0.48 20.72
CA TRP A 115 -2.17 -0.01 21.49
C TRP A 115 -1.95 1.44 21.95
#